data_AF-A0A9X1SFT8-F1
#
_entry.id   AF-A0A9X1SFT8-F1
#
_cell.length_a   1.000
_cell.length_b   1.000
_cell.length_c   1.000
_cell.angle_alpha   90.00
_cell.angle_beta   90.00
_cell.angle_gamma   90.00
#
_symmetry.space_group_name_H-M   'P 1'
#
loop_
_entity.id
_entity.type
_entity.pdbx_description
1 polymer ?
#
loop_
_entity_poly.entity_id
_entity_poly.type
_entity_poly.pdbx_seq_one_letter_code
_entity_poly.pdbx_strand_id
1 'polypeptide(L)'
;MYLKIGNYTHEIGGPQLSITQRPVLSEGGVPLAQLHSWQIQGIVTGSGQSEIDAKVAALIAAYRQRGFDASLLLSDGVTPSQHALKNSQAIGGVRVVSGPSFPNGAGAEYATKRTFAVTLEAEIPIEDPQTALLNFRESLSLSGGDRRVEWTETKLGPPRAQMTRRQTIYRAVQSGQAVGYRQYPLFPGFLFPQQYAVEAPRLTYGGGKRRLSGDFTDFSLSWEVRYESDRPLAGRPHFA
;
A
#
# COMPACT_ATOMS: atom_id res chain seq x y z
N MET A 1 31.06 -0.53 15.13
CA MET A 1 29.69 -0.30 14.59
C MET A 1 28.75 -0.30 15.76
N TYR A 2 27.77 0.61 15.79
CA TYR A 2 26.77 0.70 16.85
C TYR A 2 25.36 0.55 16.25
N LEU A 3 24.44 -0.08 16.97
CA LEU A 3 23.02 -0.03 16.62
C LEU A 3 22.34 1.05 17.46
N LYS A 4 21.66 1.99 16.82
CA LYS A 4 20.90 3.06 17.46
C LYS A 4 19.42 2.92 17.13
N ILE A 5 18.58 2.97 18.16
CA ILE A 5 17.12 2.86 18.11
C ILE A 5 16.55 4.10 18.81
N GLY A 6 16.03 5.06 18.03
CA GLY A 6 15.65 6.37 18.53
C GLY A 6 16.83 7.04 19.24
N ASN A 7 16.68 7.31 20.54
CA ASN A 7 17.73 7.89 21.37
C ASN A 7 18.61 6.85 22.09
N TYR A 8 18.27 5.57 22.02
CA TYR A 8 19.00 4.48 22.67
C TYR A 8 20.08 3.92 21.75
N THR A 9 21.31 3.82 22.24
CA THR A 9 22.44 3.22 21.52
C THR A 9 22.85 1.94 22.23
N HIS A 10 22.86 0.83 21.50
CA HIS A 10 23.36 -0.45 22.00
C HIS A 10 24.88 -0.42 22.22
N GLU A 11 25.36 -1.26 23.13
CA GLU A 11 26.79 -1.46 23.38
C GLU A 11 27.53 -1.89 22.11
N ILE A 12 28.79 -1.44 21.96
CA ILE A 12 29.61 -1.78 20.80
C ILE A 12 29.79 -3.31 20.70
N GLY A 13 29.51 -3.87 19.52
CA GLY A 13 29.65 -5.30 19.27
C GLY A 13 28.64 -6.19 20.02
N GLY A 14 27.70 -5.62 20.77
CA GLY A 14 26.67 -6.37 21.50
C GLY A 14 25.58 -6.97 20.58
N PRO A 15 24.94 -6.18 19.70
CA PRO A 15 23.90 -6.68 18.82
C PRO A 15 24.45 -7.23 17.49
N GLN A 16 23.94 -8.38 17.11
CA GLN A 16 23.95 -8.95 15.77
C GLN A 16 22.69 -8.52 15.03
N LEU A 17 22.86 -8.14 13.77
CA LEU A 17 21.77 -7.66 12.92
C LEU A 17 21.74 -8.44 11.61
N SER A 18 20.57 -8.98 11.27
CA SER A 18 20.25 -9.49 9.94
C SER A 18 19.20 -8.57 9.30
N ILE A 19 19.48 -8.11 8.08
CA ILE A 19 18.59 -7.23 7.33
C ILE A 19 18.09 -7.99 6.11
N THR A 20 16.77 -8.02 5.94
CA THR A 20 16.12 -8.56 4.75
C THR A 20 15.21 -7.52 4.13
N GLN A 21 15.08 -7.57 2.80
CA GLN A 21 14.20 -6.71 2.03
C GLN A 21 13.35 -7.58 1.11
N ARG A 22 12.05 -7.28 1.04
CA ARG A 22 11.16 -7.91 0.06
C ARG A 22 10.22 -6.87 -0.55
N PRO A 23 9.89 -6.97 -1.84
CA PRO A 23 8.95 -6.06 -2.46
C PRO A 23 7.52 -6.34 -1.97
N VAL A 24 6.74 -5.28 -1.83
CA VAL A 24 5.28 -5.30 -1.71
C VAL A 24 4.74 -5.03 -3.10
N LEU A 25 4.06 -6.01 -3.68
CA LEU A 25 3.57 -5.96 -5.05
C LEU A 25 2.09 -5.58 -5.11
N SER A 26 1.69 -4.89 -6.18
CA SER A 26 0.29 -4.73 -6.58
C SER A 26 -0.30 -6.06 -7.07
N GLU A 27 -1.61 -6.10 -7.32
CA GLU A 27 -2.25 -7.27 -7.93
C GLU A 27 -1.65 -7.61 -9.31
N GLY A 28 -1.18 -6.60 -10.05
CA GLY A 28 -0.49 -6.76 -11.33
C GLY A 28 0.99 -7.11 -11.22
N GLY A 29 1.54 -7.30 -10.02
CA GLY A 29 2.95 -7.64 -9.81
C GLY A 29 3.93 -6.45 -9.85
N VAL A 30 3.42 -5.22 -9.82
CA VAL A 30 4.24 -3.99 -9.84
C VAL A 30 4.71 -3.68 -8.41
N PRO A 31 6.01 -3.42 -8.16
CA PRO A 31 6.53 -3.14 -6.83
C PRO A 31 6.17 -1.73 -6.33
N LEU A 32 5.36 -1.65 -5.27
CA LEU A 32 4.89 -0.39 -4.69
C LEU A 32 5.78 0.11 -3.53
N ALA A 33 6.30 -0.82 -2.75
CA ALA A 33 7.13 -0.57 -1.58
C ALA A 33 8.15 -1.69 -1.34
N GLN A 34 9.17 -1.44 -0.54
CA GLN A 34 10.03 -2.45 0.05
C GLN A 34 9.69 -2.62 1.52
N LEU A 35 9.37 -3.85 1.93
CA LEU A 35 9.33 -4.19 3.34
C LEU A 35 10.74 -4.54 3.79
N HIS A 36 11.29 -3.72 4.67
CA HIS A 36 12.55 -3.95 5.36
C HIS A 36 12.25 -4.66 6.68
N SER A 37 12.90 -5.79 6.91
CA SER A 37 12.82 -6.53 8.18
C SER A 37 14.21 -6.65 8.79
N TRP A 38 14.34 -6.17 10.02
CA TRP A 38 15.59 -6.18 10.79
C TRP A 38 15.42 -7.13 11.96
N GLN A 39 16.15 -8.24 11.92
CA GLN A 39 16.22 -9.19 13.01
C GLN A 39 17.45 -8.88 13.85
N ILE A 40 17.22 -8.50 15.10
CA ILE A 40 18.24 -8.07 16.05
C ILE A 40 18.32 -9.10 17.16
N GLN A 41 19.51 -9.62 17.40
CA GLN A 41 19.80 -10.49 18.54
C GLN A 41 21.04 -9.96 19.24
N GLY A 42 21.13 -10.04 20.55
CA GLY A 42 22.29 -9.53 21.25
C GLY A 42 22.31 -9.88 22.71
N ILE A 43 23.33 -9.37 23.40
CA ILE A 43 23.52 -9.57 24.82
C ILE A 43 23.69 -8.20 25.46
N VAL A 44 22.88 -7.94 26.50
CA VAL A 44 23.12 -6.83 27.43
C VAL A 44 24.09 -7.32 28.48
N THR A 45 25.19 -6.61 28.75
CA THR A 45 26.16 -6.99 29.78
C THR A 45 26.15 -6.02 30.96
N GLY A 46 26.64 -6.45 32.12
CA GLY A 46 26.67 -5.62 33.33
C GLY A 46 27.51 -6.24 34.43
N SER A 47 27.98 -5.40 35.35
CA SER A 47 28.79 -5.80 36.51
C SER A 47 28.00 -6.47 37.63
N GLY A 48 26.66 -6.44 37.55
CA GLY A 48 25.78 -7.13 38.48
C GLY A 48 24.30 -6.98 38.12
N GLN A 49 23.44 -7.62 38.90
CA GLN A 49 22.00 -7.71 38.63
C GLN A 49 21.32 -6.34 38.50
N SER A 50 21.68 -5.38 39.37
CA SER A 50 21.09 -4.03 39.33
C SER A 50 21.41 -3.28 38.04
N GLU A 51 22.61 -3.46 37.47
CA GLU A 51 22.99 -2.82 36.21
C GLU A 51 22.30 -3.49 35.03
N ILE A 52 22.21 -4.82 35.04
CA ILE A 52 21.46 -5.59 34.04
C ILE A 52 19.99 -5.18 34.02
N ASP A 53 19.35 -5.07 35.17
CA ASP A 53 17.94 -4.66 35.29
C ASP A 53 17.71 -3.26 34.70
N ALA A 54 18.56 -2.29 35.04
CA ALA A 54 18.49 -0.94 34.50
C ALA A 54 18.68 -0.90 32.97
N LYS A 55 19.64 -1.65 32.43
CA LYS A 55 19.89 -1.73 30.97
C LYS A 55 18.76 -2.44 30.23
N VAL A 56 18.20 -3.51 30.81
CA VAL A 56 17.03 -4.21 30.27
C VAL A 56 15.82 -3.28 30.24
N ALA A 57 15.57 -2.53 31.31
CA ALA A 57 14.50 -1.54 31.37
C ALA A 57 14.67 -0.45 30.29
N ALA A 58 15.90 0.07 30.12
CA ALA A 58 16.21 1.05 29.08
C ALA A 58 15.98 0.50 27.66
N LEU A 59 16.39 -0.75 27.41
CA LEU A 59 16.16 -1.44 26.13
C LEU A 59 14.66 -1.58 25.86
N ILE A 60 13.89 -2.08 26.83
CA ILE A 60 12.44 -2.23 26.70
C ILE A 60 11.78 -0.88 26.45
N ALA A 61 12.18 0.16 27.17
CA ALA A 61 11.64 1.51 26.99
C ALA A 61 11.91 2.04 25.56
N ALA A 62 13.12 1.84 25.03
CA ALA A 62 13.48 2.27 23.68
C ALA A 62 12.60 1.61 22.61
N TYR A 63 12.44 0.28 22.66
CA TYR A 63 11.66 -0.47 21.67
C TYR A 63 10.13 -0.32 21.84
N ARG A 64 9.66 0.21 22.98
CA ARG A 64 8.23 0.57 23.16
C ARG A 64 7.85 1.90 22.51
N GLN A 65 8.82 2.74 22.16
CA GLN A 65 8.55 4.00 21.48
C GLN A 65 7.93 3.73 20.10
N ARG A 66 7.10 4.67 19.62
CA ARG A 66 6.58 4.64 18.26
C ARG A 66 7.28 5.71 17.43
N GLY A 67 7.43 5.43 16.14
CA GLY A 67 7.96 6.40 15.18
C GLY A 67 9.42 6.78 15.41
N PHE A 68 10.24 5.85 15.90
CA PHE A 68 11.68 6.04 16.05
C PHE A 68 12.43 5.73 14.75
N ASP A 69 13.63 6.25 14.62
CA ASP A 69 14.58 5.82 13.60
C ASP A 69 15.42 4.66 14.12
N ALA A 70 15.71 3.69 13.26
CA ALA A 70 16.67 2.62 13.54
C ALA A 70 17.86 2.76 12.60
N SER A 71 19.09 2.83 13.12
CA SER A 71 20.27 3.06 12.29
C SER A 71 21.46 2.27 12.81
N LEU A 72 22.21 1.66 11.88
CA LEU A 72 23.56 1.24 12.16
C LEU A 72 24.49 2.44 11.97
N LEU A 73 25.27 2.76 13.00
CA LEU A 73 26.28 3.81 12.99
C LEU A 73 27.67 3.21 12.71
N LEU A 74 28.53 4.02 12.09
CA LEU A 74 29.94 3.71 11.86
C LEU A 74 30.69 3.58 13.20
N SER A 75 31.99 3.30 13.13
CA SER A 75 32.84 3.12 14.33
C SER A 75 32.96 4.37 15.21
N ASP A 76 32.62 5.55 14.68
CA ASP A 76 32.60 6.82 15.43
C ASP A 76 31.40 6.94 16.38
N GLY A 77 30.41 6.05 16.29
CA GLY A 77 29.21 6.08 17.12
C GLY A 77 28.26 7.25 16.85
N VAL A 78 28.47 8.00 15.76
CA VAL A 78 27.68 9.19 15.42
C VAL A 78 27.18 9.15 13.98
N THR A 79 28.02 8.75 13.02
CA THR A 79 27.68 8.80 11.60
C THR A 79 26.81 7.59 11.22
N PRO A 80 25.60 7.80 10.66
CA PRO A 80 24.78 6.71 10.14
C PRO A 80 25.43 6.04 8.92
N SER A 81 25.39 4.71 8.89
CA SER A 81 25.70 3.93 7.69
C SER A 81 24.54 3.95 6.70
N GLN A 82 24.69 3.26 5.57
CA GLN A 82 23.62 3.06 4.59
C GLN A 82 22.47 2.19 5.12
N HIS A 83 22.70 1.45 6.21
CA HIS A 83 21.64 0.68 6.87
C HIS A 83 20.94 1.56 7.91
N ALA A 84 19.89 2.23 7.46
CA ALA A 84 19.01 3.03 8.30
C ALA A 84 17.55 2.86 7.87
N LEU A 85 16.67 2.73 8.86
CA LEU A 85 15.23 2.86 8.73
C LEU A 85 14.83 4.20 9.36
N LYS A 86 14.40 5.14 8.52
CA LYS A 86 13.90 6.44 8.97
C LYS A 86 12.39 6.40 9.08
N ASN A 87 11.85 6.84 10.20
CA ASN A 87 10.42 6.92 10.45
C ASN A 87 9.70 7.77 9.37
N SER A 88 10.31 8.89 8.97
CA SER A 88 9.74 9.79 7.95
C SER A 88 9.65 9.18 6.55
N GLN A 89 10.40 8.12 6.27
CA GLN A 89 10.42 7.43 4.98
C GLN A 89 9.55 6.16 4.98
N ALA A 90 9.10 5.72 6.16
CA ALA A 90 8.35 4.48 6.31
C ALA A 90 6.84 4.76 6.43
N ILE A 91 6.04 4.02 5.68
CA ILE A 91 4.59 4.00 5.83
C ILE A 91 4.27 3.35 7.18
N GLY A 92 3.59 4.11 8.03
CA GLY A 92 3.29 3.72 9.39
C GLY A 92 4.46 3.80 10.36
N GLY A 93 5.60 4.33 9.91
CA GLY A 93 6.83 4.38 10.67
C GLY A 93 7.55 3.05 10.83
N VAL A 94 8.68 3.10 11.52
CA VAL A 94 9.41 1.90 11.97
C VAL A 94 8.65 1.31 13.16
N ARG A 95 8.39 0.01 13.11
CA ARG A 95 7.63 -0.70 14.16
C ARG A 95 8.36 -1.93 14.64
N VAL A 96 8.14 -2.27 15.91
CA VAL A 96 8.53 -3.57 16.46
C VAL A 96 7.42 -4.58 16.14
N VAL A 97 7.76 -5.66 15.45
CA VAL A 97 6.82 -6.75 15.13
C VAL A 97 6.95 -7.94 16.08
N SER A 98 8.11 -8.07 16.74
CA SER A 98 8.33 -9.08 17.77
C SER A 98 9.40 -8.63 18.78
N GLY A 99 9.20 -8.97 20.05
CA GLY A 99 10.10 -8.61 21.16
C GLY A 99 9.90 -7.18 21.69
N PRO A 100 10.83 -6.68 22.52
CA PRO A 100 12.00 -7.38 23.03
C PRO A 100 11.65 -8.62 23.83
N SER A 101 12.26 -9.74 23.45
CA SER A 101 12.12 -11.03 24.13
C SER A 101 13.47 -11.45 24.70
N PHE A 102 13.45 -12.28 25.74
CA PHE A 102 14.66 -12.75 26.42
C PHE A 102 14.67 -14.29 26.44
N PRO A 103 15.00 -14.93 25.31
CA PRO A 103 14.73 -16.34 25.09
C PRO A 103 15.61 -17.29 25.91
N ASN A 104 16.75 -16.81 26.43
CA ASN A 104 17.66 -17.63 27.23
C ASN A 104 17.45 -17.38 28.73
N GLY A 105 17.43 -18.44 29.53
CA GLY A 105 17.37 -18.38 31.00
C GLY A 105 18.48 -19.15 31.71
N ALA A 106 19.44 -19.71 30.98
CA ALA A 106 20.47 -20.60 31.54
C ALA A 106 21.78 -19.87 31.87
N GLY A 107 22.54 -20.40 32.84
CA GLY A 107 23.87 -19.92 33.19
C GLY A 107 23.86 -18.53 33.85
N ALA A 108 24.76 -17.65 33.43
CA ALA A 108 24.92 -16.30 34.00
C ALA A 108 23.84 -15.28 33.56
N GLU A 109 22.73 -15.76 32.99
CA GLU A 109 21.60 -14.92 32.60
C GLU A 109 21.03 -14.17 33.81
N TYR A 110 20.77 -12.89 33.64
CA TYR A 110 20.35 -11.94 34.66
C TYR A 110 21.38 -11.64 35.77
N ALA A 111 22.53 -12.32 35.82
CA ALA A 111 23.60 -12.05 36.78
C ALA A 111 24.63 -11.05 36.22
N THR A 112 25.21 -11.36 35.06
CA THR A 112 26.22 -10.53 34.38
C THR A 112 25.89 -10.27 32.91
N LYS A 113 24.86 -10.96 32.39
CA LYS A 113 24.41 -10.80 31.01
C LYS A 113 22.93 -11.09 30.84
N ARG A 114 22.32 -10.58 29.78
CA ARG A 114 20.95 -10.90 29.39
C ARG A 114 20.80 -10.97 27.88
N THR A 115 20.49 -12.15 27.35
CA THR A 115 20.32 -12.36 25.90
C THR A 115 18.94 -11.85 25.44
N PHE A 116 18.89 -11.04 24.40
CA PHE A 116 17.64 -10.49 23.85
C PHE A 116 17.49 -10.73 22.34
N ALA A 117 16.22 -10.72 21.89
CA ALA A 117 15.87 -10.73 20.48
C ALA A 117 14.69 -9.79 20.19
N VAL A 118 14.80 -9.02 19.10
CA VAL A 118 13.80 -8.06 18.60
C VAL A 118 13.70 -8.17 17.08
N THR A 119 12.52 -8.00 16.50
CA THR A 119 12.36 -7.82 15.05
C THR A 119 11.65 -6.51 14.76
N LEU A 120 12.24 -5.71 13.87
CA LEU A 120 11.66 -4.47 13.38
C LEU A 120 11.20 -4.64 11.95
N GLU A 121 10.15 -3.91 11.59
CA GLU A 121 9.72 -3.75 10.20
C GLU A 121 9.51 -2.28 9.85
N ALA A 122 9.79 -1.95 8.60
CA ALA A 122 9.43 -0.68 7.98
C ALA A 122 9.07 -0.91 6.50
N GLU A 123 8.02 -0.25 6.02
CA GLU A 123 7.57 -0.34 4.63
C GLU A 123 7.91 0.96 3.93
N ILE A 124 8.89 0.92 3.02
CA ILE A 124 9.43 2.10 2.35
C ILE A 124 8.87 2.15 0.92
N PRO A 125 8.07 3.17 0.55
CA PRO A 125 7.52 3.29 -0.79
C PRO A 125 8.62 3.50 -1.82
N ILE A 126 8.49 2.87 -2.99
CA ILE A 126 9.43 3.01 -4.11
C ILE A 126 8.82 3.89 -5.22
N GLU A 127 7.50 3.86 -5.37
CA GLU A 127 6.81 4.60 -6.43
C GLU A 127 6.29 5.97 -5.97
N ASP A 128 6.05 6.83 -6.97
CA ASP A 128 5.27 8.04 -6.76
C ASP A 128 3.89 7.64 -6.21
N PRO A 129 3.49 8.17 -5.04
CA PRO A 129 2.18 7.91 -4.47
C PRO A 129 1.03 8.14 -5.46
N GLN A 130 1.16 9.01 -6.48
CA GLN A 130 0.07 9.34 -7.44
C GLN A 130 -0.15 8.26 -8.48
N THR A 131 0.91 7.52 -8.82
CA THR A 131 0.88 6.45 -9.82
C THR A 131 0.86 5.05 -9.20
N ALA A 132 1.12 4.95 -7.89
CA ALA A 132 1.10 3.69 -7.14
C ALA A 132 -0.32 3.12 -7.02
N LEU A 133 -0.72 2.31 -8.01
CA LEU A 133 -2.02 1.62 -8.05
C LEU A 133 -1.89 0.20 -7.51
N LEU A 134 -2.72 -0.13 -6.52
CA LEU A 134 -2.90 -1.49 -6.02
C LEU A 134 -3.72 -2.34 -7.00
N ASN A 135 -4.74 -1.72 -7.61
CA ASN A 135 -5.63 -2.35 -8.57
C ASN A 135 -6.18 -1.28 -9.53
N PHE A 136 -6.37 -1.65 -10.79
CA PHE A 136 -7.04 -0.86 -11.80
C PHE A 136 -7.90 -1.75 -12.69
N ARG A 137 -9.18 -1.40 -12.84
CA ARG A 137 -10.08 -2.05 -13.80
C ARG A 137 -10.99 -1.01 -14.42
N GLU A 138 -11.08 -1.03 -15.75
CA GLU A 138 -12.04 -0.24 -16.50
C GLU A 138 -12.76 -1.13 -17.53
N SER A 139 -14.03 -0.81 -17.78
CA SER A 139 -14.88 -1.45 -18.77
C SER A 139 -15.55 -0.40 -19.64
N LEU A 140 -15.69 -0.72 -20.93
CA LEU A 140 -16.43 0.07 -21.90
C LEU A 140 -17.55 -0.79 -22.49
N SER A 141 -18.80 -0.38 -22.30
CA SER A 141 -19.97 -0.98 -22.91
C SER A 141 -20.45 -0.09 -24.06
N LEU A 142 -20.72 -0.68 -25.23
CA LEU A 142 -21.19 0.01 -26.43
C LEU A 142 -22.53 -0.57 -26.87
N SER A 143 -23.47 0.28 -27.25
CA SER A 143 -24.79 -0.14 -27.75
C SER A 143 -25.39 0.88 -28.72
N GLY A 144 -26.45 0.49 -29.42
CA GLY A 144 -27.09 1.34 -30.43
C GLY A 144 -26.28 1.41 -31.73
N GLY A 145 -26.56 2.40 -32.57
CA GLY A 145 -25.88 2.58 -33.85
C GLY A 145 -26.42 1.76 -35.02
N ASP A 146 -27.30 0.78 -34.75
CA ASP A 146 -27.96 -0.06 -35.76
C ASP A 146 -29.47 0.19 -35.79
N ARG A 147 -30.19 -0.44 -36.72
CA ARG A 147 -31.64 -0.41 -36.84
C ARG A 147 -32.31 -0.98 -35.60
N ARG A 148 -33.44 -0.39 -35.21
CA ARG A 148 -34.34 -0.96 -34.18
C ARG A 148 -35.48 -1.70 -34.87
N VAL A 149 -35.68 -2.95 -34.47
CA VAL A 149 -36.76 -3.81 -34.92
C VAL A 149 -37.59 -4.20 -33.70
N GLU A 150 -38.90 -4.04 -33.79
CA GLU A 150 -39.87 -4.45 -32.79
C GLU A 150 -40.81 -5.49 -33.39
N TRP A 151 -41.19 -6.50 -32.61
CA TRP A 151 -42.14 -7.52 -33.03
C TRP A 151 -43.54 -7.07 -32.68
N THR A 152 -44.36 -6.85 -33.70
CA THR A 152 -45.75 -6.43 -33.53
C THR A 152 -46.66 -7.65 -33.64
N GLU A 153 -47.49 -7.86 -32.62
CA GLU A 153 -48.52 -8.90 -32.65
C GLU A 153 -49.55 -8.60 -33.75
N THR A 154 -49.95 -9.64 -34.47
CA THR A 154 -50.93 -9.53 -35.56
C THR A 154 -52.28 -10.08 -35.12
N LYS A 155 -53.37 -9.48 -35.61
CA LYS A 155 -54.75 -9.92 -35.33
C LYS A 155 -54.99 -11.41 -35.62
N LEU A 156 -54.32 -11.97 -36.63
CA LEU A 156 -54.31 -13.39 -36.96
C LEU A 156 -52.90 -13.77 -37.43
N GLY A 157 -52.35 -14.85 -36.89
CA GLY A 157 -51.03 -15.37 -37.26
C GLY A 157 -49.88 -14.94 -36.33
N PRO A 158 -48.64 -15.35 -36.63
CA PRO A 158 -47.48 -15.08 -35.80
C PRO A 158 -47.07 -13.60 -35.85
N PRO A 159 -46.46 -13.06 -34.78
CA PRO A 159 -45.91 -11.71 -34.75
C PRO A 159 -44.98 -11.43 -35.94
N ARG A 160 -44.99 -10.17 -36.42
CA ARG A 160 -44.13 -9.74 -37.53
C ARG A 160 -43.13 -8.70 -37.07
N ALA A 161 -41.89 -8.82 -37.54
CA ALA A 161 -40.83 -7.85 -37.30
C ALA A 161 -41.09 -6.55 -38.08
N GLN A 162 -41.14 -5.43 -37.38
CA GLN A 162 -41.25 -4.09 -37.97
C GLN A 162 -40.05 -3.24 -37.58
N MET A 163 -39.40 -2.64 -38.56
CA MET A 163 -38.31 -1.69 -38.31
C MET A 163 -38.88 -0.36 -37.83
N THR A 164 -38.62 0.01 -36.58
CA THR A 164 -39.10 1.26 -35.98
C THR A 164 -38.10 2.41 -36.14
N ARG A 165 -36.81 2.12 -36.27
CA ARG A 165 -35.75 3.11 -36.54
C ARG A 165 -34.73 2.55 -37.52
N ARG A 166 -34.30 3.36 -38.50
CA ARG A 166 -33.22 2.99 -39.44
C ARG A 166 -31.84 2.99 -38.79
N GLN A 167 -31.64 3.89 -37.82
CA GLN A 167 -30.42 3.98 -37.04
C GLN A 167 -30.77 4.52 -35.66
N THR A 168 -30.23 3.88 -34.63
CA THR A 168 -30.35 4.35 -33.24
C THR A 168 -29.12 5.15 -32.84
N ILE A 169 -29.27 6.01 -31.84
CA ILE A 169 -28.15 6.77 -31.25
C ILE A 169 -27.10 5.79 -30.74
N TYR A 170 -25.82 6.09 -30.95
CA TYR A 170 -24.72 5.34 -30.36
C TYR A 170 -24.62 5.69 -28.87
N ARG A 171 -24.66 4.68 -28.01
CA ARG A 171 -24.56 4.82 -26.57
C ARG A 171 -23.31 4.12 -26.08
N ALA A 172 -22.58 4.75 -25.17
CA ALA A 172 -21.49 4.10 -24.47
C ALA A 172 -21.57 4.34 -22.97
N VAL A 173 -21.12 3.35 -22.19
CA VAL A 173 -20.91 3.49 -20.74
C VAL A 173 -19.47 3.12 -20.46
N GLN A 174 -18.69 4.10 -20.02
CA GLN A 174 -17.36 3.89 -19.45
C GLN A 174 -17.53 3.79 -17.94
N SER A 175 -17.07 2.71 -17.34
CA SER A 175 -17.09 2.54 -15.89
C SER A 175 -15.85 1.84 -15.42
N GLY A 176 -15.36 2.19 -14.24
CA GLY A 176 -14.17 1.58 -13.70
C GLY A 176 -13.97 1.84 -12.22
N GLN A 177 -12.92 1.21 -11.69
CA GLN A 177 -12.44 1.38 -10.34
C GLN A 177 -10.92 1.31 -10.33
N ALA A 178 -10.31 2.20 -9.55
CA ALA A 178 -8.90 2.17 -9.23
C ALA A 178 -8.73 2.25 -7.71
N VAL A 179 -7.71 1.56 -7.21
CA VAL A 179 -7.33 1.60 -5.79
C VAL A 179 -5.90 2.11 -5.73
N GLY A 180 -5.73 3.33 -5.23
CA GLY A 180 -4.43 3.92 -4.98
C GLY A 180 -3.84 3.44 -3.66
N TYR A 181 -2.53 3.29 -3.61
CA TYR A 181 -1.84 2.73 -2.46
C TYR A 181 -1.83 3.69 -1.26
N ARG A 182 -1.42 4.95 -1.46
CA ARG A 182 -1.27 5.96 -0.38
C ARG A 182 -2.19 7.18 -0.50
N GLN A 183 -2.83 7.35 -1.65
CA GLN A 183 -3.76 8.44 -1.90
C GLN A 183 -4.79 8.02 -2.94
N TYR A 184 -5.83 8.84 -3.12
CA TYR A 184 -6.80 8.60 -4.16
C TYR A 184 -6.14 8.66 -5.55
N PRO A 185 -6.40 7.68 -6.41
CA PRO A 185 -5.94 7.72 -7.78
C PRO A 185 -6.66 8.84 -8.53
N LEU A 186 -6.05 9.32 -9.60
CA LEU A 186 -6.67 10.31 -10.48
C LEU A 186 -7.72 9.65 -11.36
N PHE A 187 -8.77 10.39 -11.69
CA PHE A 187 -9.70 9.97 -12.73
C PHE A 187 -8.93 9.85 -14.06
N PRO A 188 -8.94 8.68 -14.74
CA PRO A 188 -8.13 8.46 -15.94
C PRO A 188 -8.52 9.35 -17.12
N GLY A 189 -9.70 9.99 -17.07
CA GLY A 189 -10.20 10.87 -18.11
C GLY A 189 -11.33 10.25 -18.93
N PHE A 190 -11.88 11.05 -19.84
CA PHE A 190 -12.93 10.63 -20.74
C PHE A 190 -12.34 9.82 -21.90
N LEU A 191 -12.93 8.65 -22.22
CA LEU A 191 -12.56 7.88 -23.41
C LEU A 191 -12.98 8.54 -24.73
N PHE A 192 -13.99 9.41 -24.67
CA PHE A 192 -14.51 10.14 -25.82
C PHE A 192 -14.51 11.65 -25.54
N PRO A 193 -14.57 12.50 -26.57
CA PRO A 193 -14.74 13.94 -26.38
C PRO A 193 -15.86 14.27 -25.40
N GLN A 194 -15.59 15.18 -24.46
CA GLN A 194 -16.51 15.54 -23.38
C GLN A 194 -17.88 16.02 -23.88
N GLN A 195 -17.96 16.56 -25.09
CA GLN A 195 -19.22 16.97 -25.73
C GLN A 195 -20.22 15.81 -25.97
N TYR A 196 -19.75 14.56 -25.99
CA TYR A 196 -20.61 13.38 -26.11
C TYR A 196 -21.07 12.85 -24.75
N ALA A 197 -20.52 13.34 -23.64
CA ALA A 197 -20.95 12.95 -22.31
C ALA A 197 -22.33 13.56 -22.02
N VAL A 198 -23.28 12.70 -21.65
CA VAL A 198 -24.66 13.12 -21.34
C VAL A 198 -24.71 13.93 -20.04
N GLU A 199 -23.82 13.59 -19.11
CA GLU A 199 -23.72 14.19 -17.79
C GLU A 199 -22.26 14.28 -17.34
N ALA A 200 -22.02 15.05 -16.28
CA ALA A 200 -20.72 15.07 -15.62
C ALA A 200 -20.36 13.66 -15.09
N PRO A 201 -19.07 13.28 -15.07
CA PRO A 201 -18.65 11.97 -14.62
C PRO A 201 -19.08 11.75 -13.16
N ARG A 202 -19.69 10.60 -12.89
CA ARG A 202 -20.06 10.23 -11.52
C ARG A 202 -18.85 9.62 -10.83
N LEU A 203 -18.18 10.40 -10.00
CA LEU A 203 -17.02 9.97 -9.22
C LEU A 203 -17.44 9.57 -7.80
N THR A 204 -17.05 8.39 -7.36
CA THR A 204 -17.30 7.91 -5.99
C THR A 204 -15.98 7.57 -5.32
N TYR A 205 -15.69 8.24 -4.21
CA TYR A 205 -14.48 8.02 -3.40
C TYR A 205 -14.80 7.09 -2.24
N GLY A 206 -14.13 5.94 -2.17
CA GLY A 206 -14.23 5.02 -1.05
C GLY A 206 -13.14 5.26 -0.01
N GLY A 207 -13.49 5.19 1.28
CA GLY A 207 -12.55 5.43 2.37
C GLY A 207 -11.36 4.45 2.34
N GLY A 208 -10.19 4.93 2.77
CA GLY A 208 -9.01 4.10 2.91
C GLY A 208 -9.15 3.04 4.01
N LYS A 209 -8.40 1.96 3.88
CA LYS A 209 -8.23 0.93 4.89
C LYS A 209 -7.20 1.38 5.93
N ARG A 210 -7.62 1.44 7.19
CA ARG A 210 -6.71 1.74 8.30
C ARG A 210 -5.79 0.56 8.57
N ARG A 211 -4.48 0.80 8.62
CA ARG A 211 -3.45 -0.17 9.01
C ARG A 211 -3.24 -0.16 10.52
N LEU A 212 -2.59 -1.21 11.02
CA LEU A 212 -2.19 -1.32 12.44
C LEU A 212 -1.30 -0.15 12.89
N SER A 213 -0.54 0.45 11.97
CA SER A 213 0.26 1.64 12.23
C SER A 213 -0.56 2.91 12.46
N GLY A 214 -1.84 2.92 12.09
CA GLY A 214 -2.73 4.08 12.15
C GLY A 214 -2.89 4.81 10.82
N ASP A 215 -1.98 4.58 9.86
CA ASP A 215 -2.06 5.13 8.51
C ASP A 215 -3.18 4.49 7.70
N PHE A 216 -3.66 5.22 6.69
CA PHE A 216 -4.64 4.73 5.74
C PHE A 216 -3.95 4.37 4.43
N THR A 217 -4.32 3.23 3.86
CA THR A 217 -3.95 2.79 2.50
C THR A 217 -5.20 2.39 1.73
N ASP A 218 -5.07 1.95 0.48
CA ASP A 218 -6.18 1.37 -0.29
C ASP A 218 -7.32 2.39 -0.56
N PHE A 219 -6.95 3.57 -1.05
CA PHE A 219 -7.91 4.63 -1.38
C PHE A 219 -8.58 4.32 -2.72
N SER A 220 -9.89 4.12 -2.72
CA SER A 220 -10.60 3.72 -3.93
C SER A 220 -11.31 4.89 -4.61
N LEU A 221 -11.27 4.89 -5.94
CA LEU A 221 -12.06 5.76 -6.80
C LEU A 221 -12.82 4.86 -7.77
N SER A 222 -14.13 5.03 -7.88
CA SER A 222 -14.92 4.49 -8.99
C SER A 222 -15.52 5.61 -9.81
N TRP A 223 -15.67 5.37 -11.11
CA TRP A 223 -16.24 6.31 -12.05
C TRP A 223 -17.27 5.64 -12.96
N GLU A 224 -18.25 6.42 -13.38
CA GLU A 224 -19.17 6.10 -14.46
C GLU A 224 -19.36 7.34 -15.34
N VAL A 225 -19.27 7.16 -16.66
CA VAL A 225 -19.55 8.17 -17.66
C VAL A 225 -20.44 7.59 -18.74
N ARG A 226 -21.52 8.29 -19.06
CA ARG A 226 -22.49 7.91 -20.10
C ARG A 226 -22.33 8.82 -21.29
N TYR A 227 -22.25 8.22 -22.47
CA TYR A 227 -22.08 8.93 -23.73
C TYR A 227 -23.24 8.67 -24.68
N GLU A 228 -23.61 9.70 -25.44
CA GLU A 228 -24.51 9.62 -26.59
C GLU A 228 -23.88 10.35 -27.78
N SER A 229 -23.97 9.75 -28.96
CA SER A 229 -23.38 10.32 -30.19
C SER A 229 -24.22 9.99 -31.41
N ASP A 230 -24.22 10.90 -32.38
CA ASP A 230 -24.76 10.71 -33.73
C ASP A 230 -23.81 9.87 -34.62
N ARG A 231 -22.58 9.63 -34.16
CA ARG A 231 -21.53 8.89 -34.86
C ARG A 231 -21.04 7.69 -34.04
N PRO A 232 -20.47 6.65 -34.70
CA PRO A 232 -19.90 5.50 -34.01
C PRO A 232 -18.95 5.87 -32.88
N LEU A 233 -19.22 5.33 -31.68
CA LEU A 233 -18.33 5.40 -30.53
C LEU A 233 -17.39 4.20 -30.57
N ALA A 234 -16.14 4.43 -30.98
CA ALA A 234 -15.09 3.41 -31.03
C ALA A 234 -13.97 3.80 -30.06
N GLY A 235 -13.80 3.01 -29.01
CA GLY A 235 -12.80 3.25 -27.97
C GLY A 235 -12.36 1.95 -27.32
N ARG A 236 -11.32 2.03 -26.50
CA ARG A 236 -10.85 0.93 -25.66
C ARG A 236 -10.65 1.45 -24.24
N PRO A 237 -10.87 0.63 -23.20
CA PRO A 237 -10.50 1.01 -21.85
C PRO A 237 -9.03 1.45 -21.77
N HIS A 238 -8.73 2.34 -20.84
CA HIS A 238 -7.36 2.70 -20.48
C HIS A 238 -6.63 1.45 -19.97
N PHE A 239 -5.36 1.32 -20.33
CA PHE A 239 -4.45 0.37 -19.71
C PHE A 239 -3.54 1.18 -18.79
N ALA A 240 -3.52 0.82 -17.51
CA ALA A 240 -2.58 1.37 -16.54
C ALA A 240 -1.17 0.83 -16.78
#